data_AF-A0A3S8WUA0-F1
#
_entry.id   AF-A0A3S8WUA0-F1
#
_cell.length_a   1.000
_cell.length_b   1.000
_cell.length_c   1.000
_cell.angle_alpha   90.00
_cell.angle_beta   90.00
_cell.angle_gamma   90.00
#
_symmetry.space_group_name_H-M   'P 1'
#
loop_
_entity.id
_entity.type
_entity.pdbx_description
1 polymer ?
#
loop_
_entity_poly.entity_id
_entity_poly.type
_entity_poly.pdbx_seq_one_letter_code
_entity_poly.pdbx_strand_id
1 'polypeptide(L)'
;MTLTRRTLLVSAGVIGAGAALGGVTAPSVAAATDTWDAPGSDNGWTIDPDVIERFRIEGSPATVRLHPDAAAILLHVARRWHYEVGPLTASRDVVGHRADRTVRAAFESNHLSGTAIALHPLQYPLGAGDGMWPHHRTIVRDILADCEGLVRWGGDLSPVAEGHFQIDAKPGAKDLTRLAKTLDVRAPRHDGPRPGAVEDPMDRARRAKARRLARTQRGT
;
A
#
# COMPACT_ATOMS: atom_id res chain seq x y z
N MET A 1 26.37 23.73 -30.34
CA MET A 1 25.49 24.91 -30.25
C MET A 1 24.91 24.95 -28.85
N THR A 2 25.41 25.89 -28.07
CA THR A 2 25.06 26.14 -26.66
C THR A 2 23.79 26.98 -26.59
N LEU A 3 22.84 26.63 -25.71
CA LEU A 3 21.79 27.54 -25.29
C LEU A 3 21.63 27.45 -23.77
N THR A 4 21.94 28.57 -23.12
CA THR A 4 21.88 28.82 -21.69
C THR A 4 20.77 29.84 -21.41
N ARG A 5 20.00 29.56 -20.35
CA ARG A 5 19.18 30.46 -19.48
C ARG A 5 18.20 31.44 -20.13
N ARG A 6 16.94 31.36 -19.66
CA ARG A 6 16.30 32.45 -18.91
C ARG A 6 15.00 31.98 -18.23
N THR A 7 15.05 32.01 -16.90
CA THR A 7 13.95 32.24 -15.96
C THR A 7 12.99 33.31 -16.49
N LEU A 8 11.68 33.23 -16.19
CA LEU A 8 10.88 34.37 -15.70
C LEU A 8 9.45 33.92 -15.28
N LEU A 9 9.12 34.32 -14.04
CA LEU A 9 7.86 34.89 -13.57
C LEU A 9 6.59 34.04 -13.41
N VAL A 10 6.33 33.78 -12.13
CA VAL A 10 5.04 33.95 -11.45
C VAL A 10 4.20 35.09 -12.06
N SER A 11 2.96 34.77 -12.41
CA SER A 11 1.87 35.74 -12.52
C SER A 11 0.66 35.21 -11.76
N ALA A 12 0.38 35.85 -10.63
CA ALA A 12 -0.87 35.75 -9.92
C ALA A 12 -1.89 36.69 -10.58
N GLY A 13 -3.12 36.19 -10.75
CA GLY A 13 -4.34 36.99 -10.83
C GLY A 13 -4.99 37.09 -12.21
N VAL A 14 -6.19 36.52 -12.33
CA VAL A 14 -7.36 37.18 -12.96
C VAL A 14 -8.63 36.67 -12.28
N ILE A 15 -9.41 37.60 -11.70
CA ILE A 15 -10.83 37.43 -11.37
C ILE A 15 -11.60 37.58 -12.69
N GLY A 16 -12.36 36.57 -13.08
CA GLY A 16 -13.20 36.59 -14.28
C GLY A 16 -14.47 35.79 -14.05
N ALA A 17 -15.61 36.48 -14.05
CA ALA A 17 -16.94 35.89 -14.00
C ALA A 17 -17.41 35.50 -15.41
N GLY A 18 -17.97 34.29 -15.54
CA GLY A 18 -18.89 33.91 -16.62
C GLY A 18 -18.38 32.90 -17.66
N ALA A 19 -18.85 31.65 -17.54
CA ALA A 19 -19.41 30.79 -18.61
C ALA A 19 -19.30 29.31 -18.19
N ALA A 20 -20.45 28.66 -18.00
CA ALA A 20 -20.55 27.23 -17.70
C ALA A 20 -20.17 26.39 -18.93
N LEU A 21 -19.05 25.67 -18.85
CA LEU A 21 -18.73 24.54 -19.71
C LEU A 21 -18.09 23.44 -18.84
N GLY A 22 -18.51 22.21 -19.08
CA GLY A 22 -18.33 21.03 -18.23
C GLY A 22 -16.96 20.92 -17.58
N GLY A 23 -16.96 21.08 -16.25
CA GLY A 23 -15.79 20.88 -15.42
C GLY A 23 -15.44 19.40 -15.36
N VAL A 24 -14.37 19.02 -16.05
CA VAL A 24 -13.56 17.87 -15.62
C VAL A 24 -13.03 18.26 -14.23
N THR A 25 -13.68 17.76 -13.18
CA THR A 25 -13.15 17.89 -11.82
C THR A 25 -11.85 17.11 -11.78
N ALA A 26 -10.72 17.80 -11.96
CA ALA A 26 -9.44 17.23 -11.59
C ALA A 26 -9.56 16.78 -10.12
N PRO A 27 -9.13 15.55 -9.78
CA PRO A 27 -9.19 15.11 -8.40
C PRO A 27 -8.41 16.12 -7.55
N SER A 28 -9.07 16.71 -6.55
CA SER A 28 -8.40 17.51 -5.55
C SER A 28 -7.42 16.59 -4.84
N VAL A 29 -6.13 16.78 -5.09
CA VAL A 29 -5.08 16.25 -4.24
C VAL A 29 -5.33 16.90 -2.88
N ALA A 30 -5.94 16.18 -1.93
CA ALA A 30 -6.22 16.80 -0.65
C ALA A 30 -4.91 17.34 -0.08
N ALA A 31 -4.93 18.61 0.32
CA ALA A 31 -3.75 19.28 0.84
C ALA A 31 -3.17 18.44 1.99
N ALA A 32 -1.85 18.34 2.03
CA ALA A 32 -1.12 17.82 3.17
C ALA A 32 -1.57 18.58 4.42
N THR A 33 -2.13 17.89 5.42
CA THR A 33 -2.68 18.57 6.59
C THR A 33 -1.74 18.57 7.79
N ASP A 34 -0.89 17.57 8.02
CA ASP A 34 -0.04 17.55 9.22
C ASP A 34 1.32 16.85 9.01
N THR A 35 2.38 17.41 9.63
CA THR A 35 3.68 16.72 9.77
C THR A 35 3.58 15.72 10.92
N TRP A 36 3.96 14.46 10.69
CA TRP A 36 4.00 13.45 11.75
C TRP A 36 5.22 13.68 12.65
N ASP A 37 5.03 13.96 13.93
CA ASP A 37 6.15 14.27 14.84
C ASP A 37 6.49 13.14 15.82
N ALA A 38 5.66 12.09 15.90
CA ALA A 38 5.90 10.98 16.81
C ALA A 38 7.10 10.11 16.35
N PRO A 39 7.89 9.57 17.31
CA PRO A 39 9.01 8.67 16.98
C PRO A 39 8.55 7.30 16.46
N GLY A 40 7.29 6.91 16.71
CA GLY A 40 6.68 5.70 16.18
C GLY A 40 5.60 6.03 15.15
N SER A 41 5.34 5.09 14.23
CA SER A 41 4.19 5.12 13.33
C SER A 41 2.90 4.71 14.06
N ASP A 42 1.77 4.93 13.43
CA ASP A 42 0.42 4.64 13.94
C ASP A 42 0.23 3.18 14.39
N ASN A 43 0.80 2.22 13.65
CA ASN A 43 0.78 0.80 14.06
C ASN A 43 1.77 0.47 15.20
N GLY A 44 2.56 1.45 15.67
CA GLY A 44 3.44 1.34 16.84
C GLY A 44 4.84 0.82 16.54
N TRP A 45 5.32 0.97 15.31
CA TRP A 45 6.70 0.63 14.93
C TRP A 45 7.59 1.88 15.02
N THR A 46 8.82 1.72 15.48
CA THR A 46 9.80 2.81 15.49
C THR A 46 10.08 3.28 14.08
N ILE A 47 10.12 4.60 13.88
CA ILE A 47 10.54 5.20 12.62
C ILE A 47 12.05 5.32 12.63
N ASP A 48 12.71 4.37 11.97
CA ASP A 48 14.15 4.32 11.80
C ASP A 48 14.48 4.13 10.30
N PRO A 49 14.99 5.16 9.60
CA PRO A 49 15.30 5.04 8.18
C PRO A 49 16.52 4.16 7.88
N ASP A 50 17.38 3.90 8.88
CA ASP A 50 18.64 3.17 8.70
C ASP A 50 18.42 1.66 8.59
N VAL A 51 17.32 1.14 9.15
CA VAL A 51 16.94 -0.28 9.02
C VAL A 51 16.18 -0.60 7.73
N ILE A 52 15.88 0.41 6.89
CA ILE A 52 15.03 0.23 5.71
C ILE A 52 15.82 -0.30 4.52
N GLU A 53 15.44 -1.49 4.08
CA GLU A 53 16.07 -2.19 2.96
C GLU A 53 15.25 -2.09 1.66
N ARG A 54 15.91 -2.39 0.53
CA ARG A 54 15.27 -2.45 -0.79
C ARG A 54 14.99 -3.90 -1.19
N PHE A 55 13.75 -4.16 -1.59
CA PHE A 55 13.29 -5.46 -2.04
C PHE A 55 12.76 -5.40 -3.47
N ARG A 56 12.96 -6.50 -4.21
CA ARG A 56 12.31 -6.73 -5.50
C ARG A 56 10.95 -7.38 -5.27
N ILE A 57 9.93 -6.93 -6.00
CA ILE A 57 8.63 -7.60 -6.04
C ILE A 57 8.74 -8.73 -7.05
N GLU A 58 8.58 -9.96 -6.59
CA GLU A 58 8.68 -11.14 -7.42
C GLU A 58 7.62 -11.14 -8.54
N GLY A 59 8.02 -11.56 -9.75
CA GLY A 59 7.17 -11.50 -10.95
C GLY A 59 7.19 -10.13 -11.66
N SER A 60 7.63 -9.08 -10.96
CA SER A 60 7.61 -7.71 -11.44
C SER A 60 9.03 -7.14 -11.64
N PRO A 61 9.19 -6.10 -12.49
CA PRO A 61 10.39 -5.25 -12.51
C PRO A 61 10.44 -4.24 -11.34
N ALA A 62 9.36 -4.06 -10.58
CA ALA A 62 9.28 -3.08 -9.51
C ALA A 62 10.13 -3.44 -8.29
N THR A 63 10.67 -2.42 -7.63
CA THR A 63 11.32 -2.53 -6.32
C THR A 63 10.64 -1.60 -5.32
N VAL A 64 10.68 -1.97 -4.05
CA VAL A 64 10.07 -1.23 -2.94
C VAL A 64 11.03 -1.21 -1.75
N ARG A 65 10.99 -0.13 -0.96
CA ARG A 65 11.75 -0.02 0.29
C ARG A 65 10.85 -0.37 1.47
N LEU A 66 11.26 -1.26 2.36
CA LEU A 66 10.43 -1.75 3.49
C LEU A 66 11.31 -2.03 4.71
N HIS A 67 10.67 -2.12 5.88
CA HIS A 67 11.28 -2.72 7.06
C HIS A 67 11.48 -4.23 6.83
N PRO A 68 12.65 -4.82 7.13
CA PRO A 68 12.94 -6.22 6.86
C PRO A 68 11.94 -7.19 7.50
N ASP A 69 11.56 -6.97 8.77
CA ASP A 69 10.58 -7.81 9.47
C ASP A 69 9.16 -7.76 8.86
N ALA A 70 8.81 -6.71 8.12
CA ALA A 70 7.53 -6.58 7.43
C ALA A 70 7.61 -7.06 5.97
N ALA A 71 8.82 -7.16 5.41
CA ALA A 71 9.04 -7.27 3.97
C ALA A 71 8.40 -8.52 3.37
N ALA A 72 8.60 -9.70 3.96
CA ALA A 72 8.09 -10.96 3.39
C ALA A 72 6.55 -10.94 3.22
N ILE A 73 5.83 -10.41 4.21
CA ILE A 73 4.37 -10.33 4.20
C ILE A 73 3.88 -9.28 3.19
N LEU A 74 4.46 -8.07 3.20
CA LEU A 74 4.06 -7.01 2.27
C LEU A 74 4.45 -7.33 0.81
N LEU A 75 5.55 -8.05 0.59
CA LEU A 75 5.94 -8.55 -0.73
C LEU A 75 5.00 -9.66 -1.22
N HIS A 76 4.48 -10.51 -0.32
CA HIS A 76 3.43 -11.46 -0.67
C HIS A 76 2.18 -10.74 -1.19
N VAL A 77 1.72 -9.69 -0.47
CA VAL A 77 0.59 -8.86 -0.91
C VAL A 77 0.85 -8.25 -2.29
N ALA A 78 2.01 -7.62 -2.49
CA ALA A 78 2.36 -6.99 -3.76
C ALA A 78 2.48 -7.99 -4.92
N ARG A 79 3.01 -9.19 -4.66
CA ARG A 79 3.11 -10.28 -5.65
C ARG A 79 1.74 -10.75 -6.08
N ARG A 80 0.85 -11.09 -5.14
CA ARG A 80 -0.53 -11.53 -5.45
C ARG A 80 -1.29 -10.43 -6.20
N TRP A 81 -1.16 -9.17 -5.76
CA TRP A 81 -1.74 -8.03 -6.48
C TRP A 81 -1.24 -7.94 -7.93
N HIS A 82 0.07 -8.07 -8.15
CA HIS A 82 0.66 -8.00 -9.49
C HIS A 82 0.07 -9.04 -10.45
N TYR A 83 -0.18 -10.26 -9.98
CA TYR A 83 -0.69 -11.34 -10.81
C TYR A 83 -2.21 -11.33 -10.97
N GLU A 84 -2.96 -10.84 -9.98
CA GLU A 84 -4.42 -11.06 -9.93
C GLU A 84 -5.26 -9.78 -9.97
N VAL A 85 -4.70 -8.62 -9.64
CA VAL A 85 -5.43 -7.35 -9.56
C VAL A 85 -4.96 -6.36 -10.62
N GLY A 86 -3.66 -6.07 -10.65
CA GLY A 86 -3.11 -5.06 -11.53
C GLY A 86 -1.60 -5.19 -11.66
N PRO A 87 -1.04 -5.28 -12.88
CA PRO A 87 0.38 -5.50 -13.06
C PRO A 87 1.18 -4.28 -12.60
N LEU A 88 2.05 -4.50 -11.61
CA LEU A 88 3.14 -3.59 -11.24
C LEU A 88 4.24 -3.62 -12.33
N THR A 89 4.27 -2.61 -13.20
CA THR A 89 5.16 -2.53 -14.38
C THR A 89 6.42 -1.70 -14.14
N ALA A 90 6.42 -0.87 -13.10
CA ALA A 90 7.56 -0.05 -12.71
C ALA A 90 7.51 0.28 -11.22
N SER A 91 8.65 0.68 -10.64
CA SER A 91 8.70 1.08 -9.22
C SER A 91 7.82 2.29 -8.88
N ARG A 92 7.41 3.11 -9.86
CA ARG A 92 6.45 4.20 -9.65
C ARG A 92 5.04 3.71 -9.32
N ASP A 93 4.73 2.46 -9.65
CA ASP A 93 3.43 1.84 -9.38
C ASP A 93 3.31 1.43 -7.91
N VAL A 94 4.37 1.60 -7.11
CA VAL A 94 4.46 1.13 -5.72
C VAL A 94 5.10 2.20 -4.85
N VAL A 95 4.50 2.45 -3.69
CA VAL A 95 5.09 3.28 -2.63
C VAL A 95 5.27 2.42 -1.38
N GLY A 96 6.51 2.31 -0.89
CA GLY A 96 6.83 1.68 0.39
C GLY A 96 7.26 2.74 1.40
N HIS A 97 8.46 2.61 1.94
CA HIS A 97 9.05 3.59 2.84
C HIS A 97 9.24 4.97 2.19
N ARG A 98 8.85 6.02 2.91
CA ARG A 98 9.13 7.43 2.57
C ARG A 98 9.75 8.15 3.75
N ALA A 99 10.70 9.05 3.48
CA ALA A 99 11.34 9.87 4.51
C ALA A 99 10.56 11.17 4.82
N ASP A 100 9.73 11.62 3.87
CA ASP A 100 8.85 12.77 4.08
C ASP A 100 7.77 12.42 5.12
N ARG A 101 7.81 13.15 6.24
CA ARG A 101 6.95 12.94 7.41
C ARG A 101 5.57 13.57 7.27
N THR A 102 5.30 14.24 6.16
CA THR A 102 3.97 14.77 5.85
C THR A 102 2.97 13.63 5.74
N VAL A 103 1.84 13.71 6.44
CA VAL A 103 0.75 12.72 6.38
C VAL A 103 -0.60 13.41 6.20
N ARG A 104 -1.51 12.70 5.53
CA ARG A 104 -2.92 13.11 5.33
C ARG A 104 -3.90 12.28 6.16
N ALA A 105 -3.43 11.16 6.72
CA ALA A 105 -4.14 10.31 7.68
C ALA A 105 -3.11 9.63 8.57
N ALA A 106 -3.46 9.32 9.83
CA ALA A 106 -2.53 8.73 10.80
C ALA A 106 -1.86 7.45 10.26
N PHE A 107 -2.63 6.58 9.61
CA PHE A 107 -2.12 5.33 9.05
C PHE A 107 -1.06 5.51 7.96
N GLU A 108 -0.98 6.68 7.30
CA GLU A 108 0.08 6.95 6.33
C GLU A 108 1.47 7.01 7.00
N SER A 109 1.52 7.30 8.31
CA SER A 109 2.77 7.26 9.07
C SER A 109 3.43 5.87 9.08
N ASN A 110 2.69 4.81 8.77
CA ASN A 110 3.22 3.44 8.64
C ASN A 110 4.17 3.30 7.43
N HIS A 111 4.10 4.21 6.46
CA HIS A 111 5.14 4.32 5.43
C HIS A 111 6.47 4.85 6.01
N LEU A 112 6.47 5.66 7.07
CA LEU A 112 7.70 6.19 7.67
C LEU A 112 8.49 5.09 8.39
N SER A 113 7.81 4.09 8.96
CA SER A 113 8.47 2.91 9.55
C SER A 113 8.74 1.80 8.53
N GLY A 114 8.35 1.97 7.26
CA GLY A 114 8.50 0.93 6.22
C GLY A 114 7.58 -0.28 6.41
N THR A 115 6.48 -0.12 7.14
CA THR A 115 5.53 -1.19 7.47
C THR A 115 4.19 -1.08 6.73
N ALA A 116 4.16 -0.22 5.71
CA ALA A 116 3.05 -0.09 4.78
C ALA A 116 3.53 -0.02 3.32
N ILE A 117 2.63 -0.41 2.43
CA ILE A 117 2.81 -0.37 0.98
C ILE A 117 1.52 0.14 0.33
N ALA A 118 1.66 1.00 -0.68
CA ALA A 118 0.58 1.46 -1.52
C ALA A 118 0.82 1.02 -2.97
N LEU A 119 -0.16 0.35 -3.57
CA LEU A 119 -0.12 -0.22 -4.91
C LEU A 119 -1.01 0.61 -5.84
N HIS A 120 -0.46 1.06 -6.97
CA HIS A 120 -1.04 2.05 -7.87
C HIS A 120 -1.66 3.26 -7.14
N PRO A 121 -0.87 4.01 -6.34
CA PRO A 121 -1.41 5.12 -5.53
C PRO A 121 -2.04 6.26 -6.34
N LEU A 122 -1.68 6.39 -7.64
CA LEU A 122 -2.33 7.34 -8.56
C LEU A 122 -3.73 6.86 -9.00
N GLN A 123 -3.93 5.54 -9.08
CA GLN A 123 -5.22 4.95 -9.45
C GLN A 123 -6.15 4.80 -8.24
N TYR A 124 -5.59 4.54 -7.06
CA TYR A 124 -6.32 4.38 -5.80
C TYR A 124 -5.88 5.44 -4.78
N PRO A 125 -6.15 6.73 -5.04
CA PRO A 125 -5.72 7.80 -4.15
C PRO A 125 -6.47 7.78 -2.81
N LEU A 126 -5.84 8.32 -1.78
CA LEU A 126 -6.45 8.51 -0.46
C LEU A 126 -7.74 9.34 -0.56
N GLY A 127 -8.81 8.80 0.01
CA GLY A 127 -10.18 9.33 -0.01
C GLY A 127 -11.06 8.76 -1.13
N ALA A 128 -10.49 8.05 -2.10
CA ALA A 128 -11.27 7.39 -3.16
C ALA A 128 -11.65 5.97 -2.74
N GLY A 129 -12.93 5.62 -2.87
CA GLY A 129 -13.48 4.34 -2.39
C GLY A 129 -14.27 3.54 -3.42
N ASP A 130 -14.23 3.95 -4.69
CA ASP A 130 -14.97 3.36 -5.81
C ASP A 130 -14.08 3.04 -7.02
N GLY A 131 -12.75 3.13 -6.87
CA GLY A 131 -11.80 2.86 -7.93
C GLY A 131 -11.62 1.36 -8.22
N MET A 132 -11.83 0.50 -7.22
CA MET A 132 -11.60 -0.94 -7.34
C MET A 132 -12.87 -1.72 -7.69
N TRP A 133 -12.77 -2.55 -8.75
CA TRP A 133 -13.86 -3.44 -9.16
C TRP A 133 -14.22 -4.49 -8.09
N PRO A 134 -15.49 -4.94 -8.00
CA PRO A 134 -15.93 -5.91 -6.99
C PRO A 134 -15.15 -7.23 -6.96
N HIS A 135 -14.72 -7.74 -8.12
CA HIS A 135 -13.92 -8.97 -8.18
C HIS A 135 -12.49 -8.76 -7.68
N HIS A 136 -11.86 -7.62 -8.01
CA HIS A 136 -10.56 -7.22 -7.43
C HIS A 136 -10.65 -7.12 -5.91
N ARG A 137 -11.73 -6.53 -5.37
CA ARG A 137 -11.96 -6.52 -3.91
C ARG A 137 -12.02 -7.93 -3.33
N THR A 138 -12.62 -8.89 -4.04
CA THR A 138 -12.69 -10.29 -3.59
C THR A 138 -11.31 -10.93 -3.55
N ILE A 139 -10.47 -10.68 -4.56
CA ILE A 139 -9.06 -11.12 -4.59
C ILE A 139 -8.28 -10.46 -3.44
N VAL A 140 -8.43 -9.16 -3.21
CA VAL A 140 -7.79 -8.49 -2.08
C VAL A 140 -8.18 -9.14 -0.75
N ARG A 141 -9.45 -9.51 -0.58
CA ARG A 141 -9.89 -10.21 0.64
C ARG A 141 -9.27 -11.59 0.79
N ASP A 142 -9.06 -12.28 -0.32
CA ASP A 142 -8.36 -13.55 -0.34
C ASP A 142 -6.88 -13.40 0.06
N ILE A 143 -6.19 -12.38 -0.47
CA ILE A 143 -4.82 -12.03 -0.08
C ILE A 143 -4.71 -11.76 1.43
N LEU A 144 -5.62 -10.96 1.99
CA LEU A 144 -5.62 -10.69 3.44
C LEU A 144 -5.83 -11.97 4.26
N ALA A 145 -6.58 -12.94 3.74
CA ALA A 145 -6.79 -14.22 4.39
C ALA A 145 -5.52 -15.08 4.41
N ASP A 146 -4.65 -14.98 3.41
CA ASP A 146 -3.30 -15.58 3.43
C ASP A 146 -2.41 -14.89 4.46
N CYS A 147 -2.61 -13.60 4.69
CA CYS A 147 -1.88 -12.85 5.71
C CYS A 147 -2.34 -13.10 7.15
N GLU A 148 -3.30 -14.02 7.37
CA GLU A 148 -3.77 -14.44 8.70
C GLU A 148 -4.25 -13.28 9.60
N GLY A 149 -4.69 -12.16 9.01
CA GLY A 149 -5.10 -10.97 9.74
C GLY A 149 -3.95 -10.07 10.22
N LEU A 150 -2.70 -10.38 9.88
CA LEU A 150 -1.52 -9.55 10.18
C LEU A 150 -1.36 -8.36 9.21
N VAL A 151 -2.29 -8.18 8.27
CA VAL A 151 -2.34 -7.04 7.35
C VAL A 151 -3.73 -6.39 7.40
N ARG A 152 -3.77 -5.07 7.54
CA ARG A 152 -4.96 -4.23 7.32
C ARG A 152 -4.95 -3.64 5.91
N TRP A 153 -6.15 -3.56 5.32
CA TRP A 153 -6.37 -2.96 4.01
C TRP A 153 -6.99 -1.58 4.14
N GLY A 154 -6.44 -0.60 3.42
CA GLY A 154 -6.93 0.77 3.39
C GLY A 154 -8.35 0.92 2.83
N GLY A 155 -8.86 -0.08 2.11
CA GLY A 155 -10.28 -0.16 1.73
C GLY A 155 -11.25 -0.24 2.92
N ASP A 156 -10.77 -0.59 4.11
CA ASP A 156 -11.54 -0.62 5.36
C ASP A 156 -11.23 0.54 6.31
N LEU A 157 -10.28 1.40 5.94
CA LEU A 157 -9.88 2.53 6.76
C LEU A 157 -10.69 3.77 6.40
N SER A 158 -10.62 4.77 7.29
CA SER A 158 -11.19 6.10 7.06
C SER A 158 -10.09 7.15 7.24
N PRO A 159 -9.79 7.97 6.22
CA PRO A 159 -10.32 7.92 4.85
C PRO A 159 -9.92 6.63 4.10
N VAL A 160 -10.73 6.26 3.11
CA VAL A 160 -10.51 5.04 2.30
C VAL A 160 -9.25 5.18 1.45
N ALA A 161 -8.46 4.11 1.35
CA ALA A 161 -7.31 4.01 0.45
C ALA A 161 -7.19 2.60 -0.14
N GLU A 162 -7.87 2.31 -1.24
CA GLU A 162 -7.99 0.94 -1.78
C GLU A 162 -6.67 0.31 -2.24
N GLY A 163 -5.63 1.11 -2.51
CA GLY A 163 -4.29 0.62 -2.83
C GLY A 163 -3.39 0.38 -1.62
N HIS A 164 -3.80 0.79 -0.41
CA HIS A 164 -2.96 0.80 0.80
C HIS A 164 -3.07 -0.51 1.59
N PHE A 165 -1.94 -1.02 2.05
CA PHE A 165 -1.83 -2.19 2.91
C PHE A 165 -0.78 -1.93 3.99
N GLN A 166 -1.05 -2.36 5.22
CA GLN A 166 -0.13 -2.16 6.34
C GLN A 166 -0.11 -3.35 7.29
N ILE A 167 1.01 -3.54 7.98
CA ILE A 167 1.11 -4.51 9.07
C ILE A 167 0.16 -4.12 10.22
N ASP A 168 -0.61 -5.11 10.69
CA ASP A 168 -1.56 -5.01 11.80
C ASP A 168 -1.10 -5.83 13.02
N ALA A 169 0.20 -5.72 13.32
CA ALA A 169 0.82 -6.37 14.46
C ALA A 169 1.93 -5.48 15.03
N LYS A 170 2.20 -5.63 16.33
CA LYS A 170 3.32 -4.95 16.98
C LYS A 170 4.66 -5.57 16.55
N PRO A 171 5.76 -4.79 16.59
CA PRO A 171 7.10 -5.32 16.38
C PRO A 171 7.36 -6.54 17.28
N GLY A 172 8.02 -7.57 16.74
CA GLY A 172 8.37 -8.78 17.50
C GLY A 172 7.21 -9.73 17.83
N ALA A 173 6.00 -9.50 17.31
CA ALA A 173 4.90 -10.44 17.46
C ALA A 173 5.26 -11.83 16.87
N LYS A 174 5.08 -12.90 17.65
CA LYS A 174 5.47 -14.26 17.25
C LYS A 174 4.79 -14.73 15.95
N ASP A 175 3.52 -14.38 15.77
CA ASP A 175 2.77 -14.71 14.55
C ASP A 175 3.30 -13.99 13.32
N LEU A 176 3.73 -12.73 13.48
CA LEU A 176 4.38 -11.97 12.40
C LEU A 176 5.66 -12.67 11.95
N THR A 177 6.54 -13.01 12.90
CA THR A 177 7.80 -13.71 12.61
C THR A 177 7.55 -15.07 11.95
N ARG A 178 6.57 -15.83 12.46
CA ARG A 178 6.19 -17.13 11.89
C ARG A 178 5.73 -16.97 10.44
N LEU A 179 4.76 -16.09 10.19
CA LEU A 179 4.21 -15.90 8.85
C LEU A 179 5.26 -15.36 7.89
N ALA A 180 6.08 -14.39 8.31
CA ALA A 180 7.17 -13.86 7.52
C ALA A 180 8.12 -14.98 7.06
N LYS A 181 8.49 -15.90 7.95
CA LYS A 181 9.31 -17.07 7.60
C LYS A 181 8.63 -18.00 6.60
N THR A 182 7.32 -18.25 6.75
CA THR A 182 6.55 -19.10 5.82
C THR A 182 6.47 -18.48 4.42
N LEU A 183 6.34 -17.16 4.34
CA LEU A 183 6.19 -16.42 3.07
C LEU A 183 7.53 -15.99 2.44
N ASP A 184 8.65 -16.18 3.13
CA ASP A 184 9.95 -15.79 2.61
C ASP A 184 10.39 -16.69 1.45
N VAL A 185 10.20 -16.19 0.23
CA VAL A 185 10.59 -16.82 -1.03
C VAL A 185 12.10 -17.00 -1.18
N ARG A 186 12.92 -16.36 -0.35
CA ARG A 186 14.38 -16.52 -0.32
C ARG A 186 14.84 -17.63 0.62
N ALA A 187 13.95 -18.20 1.44
CA ALA A 187 14.31 -19.23 2.39
C ALA A 187 14.76 -20.52 1.67
N PRO A 188 15.82 -21.22 2.15
CA PRO A 188 16.29 -22.48 1.54
C PRO A 188 15.22 -23.59 1.48
N ARG A 189 14.25 -23.53 2.39
CA ARG A 189 13.01 -24.31 2.36
C ARG A 189 11.85 -23.31 2.37
N HIS A 190 11.16 -23.19 1.24
CA HIS A 190 9.98 -22.36 1.10
C HIS A 190 8.73 -23.22 1.30
N ASP A 191 8.10 -23.06 2.46
CA ASP A 191 6.91 -23.81 2.87
C ASP A 191 5.59 -23.09 2.48
N GLY A 192 5.67 -21.90 1.88
CA GLY A 192 4.53 -21.08 1.45
C GLY A 192 4.04 -21.34 0.01
N PRO A 193 3.04 -20.58 -0.48
CA PRO A 193 2.52 -20.69 -1.85
C PRO A 193 3.58 -20.32 -2.89
N ARG A 194 3.91 -21.27 -3.79
CA ARG A 194 4.96 -21.05 -4.80
C ARG A 194 4.64 -19.86 -5.72
N PRO A 195 5.66 -19.20 -6.27
CA PRO A 195 5.48 -18.22 -7.33
C PRO A 195 4.65 -18.82 -8.48
N GLY A 196 3.57 -18.14 -8.88
CA GLY A 196 2.67 -18.60 -9.95
C GLY A 196 1.69 -19.72 -9.56
N ALA A 197 1.80 -20.32 -8.38
CA ALA A 197 0.83 -21.30 -7.86
C ALA A 197 -0.17 -20.58 -6.94
N VAL A 198 -1.15 -19.92 -7.55
CA VAL A 198 -2.23 -19.24 -6.83
C VAL A 198 -3.43 -20.19 -6.76
N GLU A 199 -3.93 -20.45 -5.56
CA GLU A 199 -5.21 -21.15 -5.36
C GLU A 199 -6.37 -20.26 -5.82
N ASP A 200 -7.44 -20.85 -6.39
CA ASP A 200 -8.59 -20.09 -6.89
C ASP A 200 -9.19 -19.18 -5.79
N PRO A 201 -9.13 -17.84 -5.92
CA PRO A 201 -9.73 -16.92 -4.95
C PRO A 201 -11.25 -17.07 -4.85
N MET A 202 -11.89 -17.68 -5.86
CA MET A 202 -13.31 -18.00 -5.87
C MET A 202 -13.63 -19.34 -5.20
N ASP A 203 -12.65 -20.06 -4.64
CA ASP A 203 -12.93 -21.22 -3.82
C ASP A 203 -13.84 -20.88 -2.63
N ARG A 204 -14.77 -21.77 -2.30
CA ARG A 204 -15.78 -21.52 -1.26
C ARG A 204 -15.16 -21.42 0.13
N ALA A 205 -14.18 -22.26 0.45
CA ALA A 205 -13.53 -22.25 1.76
C ALA A 205 -12.69 -20.98 1.93
N ARG A 206 -11.95 -20.58 0.89
CA ARG A 206 -11.17 -19.33 0.86
C ARG A 206 -12.06 -18.10 1.06
N ARG A 207 -13.15 -17.98 0.29
CA ARG A 207 -14.14 -16.89 0.48
C ARG A 207 -14.74 -16.87 1.89
N ALA A 208 -15.01 -18.03 2.48
CA ALA A 208 -15.52 -18.09 3.85
C ALA A 208 -14.50 -17.61 4.88
N LYS A 209 -13.21 -17.97 4.73
CA LYS A 209 -12.10 -17.47 5.57
C LYS A 209 -11.99 -15.95 5.44
N ALA A 210 -11.96 -15.45 4.22
CA ALA A 210 -11.87 -14.03 3.90
C ALA A 210 -13.03 -13.20 4.49
N ARG A 211 -14.27 -13.70 4.38
CA ARG A 211 -15.46 -13.06 4.99
C ARG A 211 -15.43 -13.05 6.51
N ARG A 212 -14.92 -14.12 7.15
CA ARG A 212 -14.72 -14.14 8.61
C ARG A 212 -13.73 -13.08 9.04
N LEU A 213 -12.56 -13.04 8.41
CA LEU A 213 -11.53 -12.04 8.70
C LEU A 213 -12.05 -10.61 8.52
N ALA A 214 -12.72 -10.34 7.41
CA ALA A 214 -13.26 -9.02 7.12
C ALA A 214 -14.31 -8.53 8.14
N ARG A 215 -15.04 -9.44 8.79
CA ARG A 215 -15.96 -9.07 9.89
C ARG A 215 -15.19 -8.72 11.15
N THR A 216 -14.16 -9.50 11.49
CA THR A 216 -13.29 -9.22 12.63
C THR A 216 -12.60 -7.85 12.48
N GLN A 217 -11.95 -7.60 11.33
CA GLN A 217 -11.17 -6.38 11.11
C GLN A 217 -12.02 -5.09 10.99
N ARG A 218 -13.30 -5.20 10.61
CA ARG A 218 -14.23 -4.05 10.59
C ARG A 218 -14.91 -3.80 11.92
N GLY A 219 -14.93 -4.79 12.81
CA GLY A 219 -15.52 -4.67 14.15
C GLY A 219 -14.55 -4.10 15.19
N THR A 220 -13.29 -3.87 14.81
CA THR A 220 -12.19 -3.32 15.62
C THR A 220 -11.81 -1.93 15.16
#